data_AF-A0A1M7RST7-F1
#
_entry.id   AF-A0A1M7RST7-F1
#
_cell.length_a   1.000
_cell.length_b   1.000
_cell.length_c   1.000
_cell.angle_alpha   90.00
_cell.angle_beta   90.00
_cell.angle_gamma   90.00
#
_symmetry.space_group_name_H-M   'P 1'
#
loop_
_entity.id
_entity.type
_entity.pdbx_description
1 polymer ?
#
loop_
_entity_poly.entity_id
_entity_poly.type
_entity_poly.pdbx_seq_one_letter_code
_entity_poly.pdbx_strand_id
1 'polypeptide(L)'
;MMAKKRIIGYYLFLLFLSTLIGIVFILLRIEISEKNEELPDYVTLLDTTEISREPSFYTDELFYFNFSPQEGFTEALRYRFDRFVKYRLPENLNFWGYYTSFIRKTFVRDDRNWWSVLFFTGFPGLLTFSVLLFRILNSVLMLDPNRSLAFTLIMLLNPNVIMSGASWLRDIWIYNFLLLAVLSSYKKDIKVFVCVTIVQSLIRLYMFVPHILAWLLIPQRSHLTSNNSVLGKDEHAVRQNNLNYLKAVLITFGVIGLFYALNGLNIHRLPIILAQNFTPVILYSAFKGLVPRFSLYSFLYDIDVYAWYWFAIFYFVLYLRLFIRIAVERRLFDDVEKNFFLLFILTGLYMGSLHTFYIGFLVPRVVFITIIYAFFLLCAGCRRYNMKP
;
A
#
# COMPACT_ATOMS: atom_id res chain seq x y z
N MET A 1 26.46 -20.79 -5.62
CA MET A 1 26.11 -21.22 -4.24
C MET A 1 26.15 -20.07 -3.21
N MET A 2 27.22 -19.26 -3.17
CA MET A 2 27.36 -18.14 -2.21
C MET A 2 26.28 -17.05 -2.31
N ALA A 3 25.90 -16.64 -3.53
CA ALA A 3 24.85 -15.63 -3.72
C ALA A 3 23.46 -16.08 -3.20
N LYS A 4 23.13 -17.36 -3.36
CA LYS A 4 21.87 -17.93 -2.85
C LYS A 4 21.84 -17.99 -1.32
N LYS A 5 22.96 -18.39 -0.69
CA LYS A 5 23.12 -18.35 0.78
C LYS A 5 22.97 -16.92 1.33
N ARG A 6 23.57 -15.93 0.66
CA ARG A 6 23.46 -14.52 1.06
C ARG A 6 22.02 -14.00 1.00
N ILE A 7 21.28 -14.32 -0.06
CA ILE A 7 19.86 -13.92 -0.20
C ILE A 7 19.00 -14.52 0.93
N ILE A 8 19.21 -15.79 1.27
CA ILE A 8 18.52 -16.44 2.40
C ILE A 8 18.85 -15.73 3.71
N GLY A 9 20.12 -15.39 3.95
CA GLY A 9 20.54 -14.62 5.11
C GLY A 9 19.83 -13.27 5.22
N TYR A 10 19.64 -12.56 4.10
CA TYR A 10 18.89 -11.30 4.08
C TYR A 10 17.40 -11.47 4.36
N TYR A 11 16.76 -12.54 3.87
CA TYR A 11 15.38 -12.83 4.27
C TYR A 11 15.25 -13.10 5.77
N LEU A 12 16.15 -13.90 6.35
CA LEU A 12 16.16 -14.18 7.79
C LEU A 12 16.39 -12.90 8.61
N PHE A 13 17.34 -12.06 8.18
CA PHE A 13 17.60 -10.77 8.83
C PHE A 13 16.39 -9.84 8.77
N LEU A 14 15.73 -9.74 7.60
CA LEU A 14 14.53 -8.92 7.45
C LEU A 14 13.37 -9.44 8.31
N LEU A 15 13.16 -10.75 8.37
CA LEU A 15 12.13 -11.35 9.24
C LEU A 15 12.42 -11.07 10.72
N PHE A 16 13.69 -11.24 11.15
CA PHE A 16 14.11 -10.93 12.51
C PHE A 16 13.89 -9.45 12.84
N LEU A 17 14.35 -8.54 11.98
CA LEU A 17 14.23 -7.11 12.21
C LEU A 17 12.76 -6.65 12.19
N SER A 18 11.95 -7.13 11.24
CA SER A 18 10.51 -6.84 11.20
C SER A 18 9.80 -7.39 12.44
N THR A 19 10.22 -8.55 12.95
CA THR A 19 9.69 -9.11 14.21
C THR A 19 10.04 -8.21 15.39
N LEU A 20 11.30 -7.78 15.49
CA LEU A 20 11.77 -6.90 16.56
C LEU A 20 11.01 -5.57 16.55
N ILE A 21 10.91 -4.92 15.39
CA ILE A 21 10.14 -3.68 15.21
C ILE A 21 8.68 -3.93 15.60
N GLY A 22 8.04 -4.97 15.05
CA GLY A 22 6.63 -5.25 15.33
C GLY A 22 6.35 -5.44 16.84
N ILE A 23 7.18 -6.23 17.53
CA ILE A 23 7.01 -6.48 18.97
C ILE A 23 7.22 -5.20 19.78
N VAL A 24 8.29 -4.45 19.52
CA VAL A 24 8.59 -3.20 20.26
C VAL A 24 7.43 -2.22 20.15
N PHE A 25 6.87 -2.05 18.95
CA PHE A 25 5.78 -1.10 18.74
C PHE A 25 4.43 -1.59 19.31
N ILE A 26 4.18 -2.91 19.32
CA ILE A 26 3.01 -3.47 20.02
C ILE A 26 3.13 -3.25 21.52
N LEU A 27 4.29 -3.52 22.13
CA LEU A 27 4.51 -3.30 23.55
C LEU A 27 4.35 -1.82 23.91
N LEU A 28 4.88 -0.92 23.08
CA LEU A 28 4.69 0.51 23.26
C LEU A 28 3.20 0.90 23.24
N ARG A 29 2.39 0.33 22.34
CA ARG A 29 0.95 0.58 22.33
C ARG A 29 0.24 0.07 23.58
N ILE A 30 0.63 -1.10 24.08
CA ILE A 30 0.06 -1.66 25.33
C ILE A 30 0.36 -0.71 26.48
N GLU A 31 1.63 -0.29 26.65
CA GLU A 31 2.06 0.64 27.70
C GLU A 31 1.26 1.95 27.67
N ILE A 32 1.05 2.54 26.48
CA ILE A 32 0.30 3.79 26.33
C ILE A 32 -1.18 3.59 26.70
N SER A 33 -1.79 2.51 26.22
CA SER A 33 -3.18 2.16 26.52
C SER A 33 -3.40 1.90 28.02
N GLU A 34 -2.48 1.17 28.67
CA GLU A 34 -2.53 0.90 30.11
C GLU A 34 -2.37 2.19 30.92
N LYS A 35 -1.42 3.05 30.57
CA LYS A 35 -1.23 4.33 31.28
C LYS A 35 -2.45 5.25 31.14
N ASN A 36 -3.07 5.29 29.96
CA ASN A 36 -4.24 6.12 29.71
C ASN A 36 -5.54 5.49 30.25
N GLU A 37 -5.48 4.27 30.78
CA GLU A 37 -6.64 3.46 31.19
C GLU A 37 -7.66 3.29 30.04
N GLU A 38 -7.16 3.26 28.80
CA GLU A 38 -7.97 3.18 27.58
C GLU A 38 -8.01 1.75 27.06
N LEU A 39 -9.19 1.13 27.06
CA LEU A 39 -9.44 -0.12 26.34
C LEU A 39 -10.08 0.18 24.97
N PRO A 40 -9.87 -0.70 23.97
CA PRO A 40 -10.37 -0.47 22.61
C PRO A 40 -11.90 -0.59 22.44
N ASP A 41 -12.65 -0.91 23.50
CA ASP A 41 -14.10 -1.04 23.52
C ASP A 41 -14.85 0.27 23.82
N TYR A 42 -14.16 1.32 24.28
CA TYR A 42 -14.81 2.59 24.60
C TYR A 42 -15.15 3.42 23.36
N VAL A 43 -16.33 4.04 23.38
CA VAL A 43 -16.85 4.92 22.32
C VAL A 43 -15.90 6.10 22.12
N THR A 44 -15.45 6.30 20.88
CA THR A 44 -14.71 7.50 20.47
C THR A 44 -15.46 8.74 20.89
N LEU A 45 -14.88 9.55 21.77
CA LEU A 45 -15.34 10.91 21.99
C LEU A 45 -15.19 11.65 20.64
N LEU A 46 -16.33 12.03 20.06
CA LEU A 46 -16.42 12.70 18.75
C LEU A 46 -15.83 14.13 18.77
N ASP A 47 -15.45 14.64 19.94
CA ASP A 47 -14.82 15.94 20.14
C ASP A 47 -13.41 15.77 20.71
N THR A 48 -12.41 15.64 19.83
CA THR A 48 -10.99 15.60 20.22
C THR A 48 -10.30 16.96 20.16
N THR A 49 -11.05 18.06 19.98
CA THR A 49 -10.47 19.41 20.06
C THR A 49 -10.25 19.89 21.50
N GLU A 50 -10.84 19.23 22.51
CA GLU A 50 -10.75 19.66 23.92
C GLU A 50 -10.12 18.65 24.89
N ILE A 51 -9.73 17.44 24.44
CA ILE A 51 -9.20 16.45 25.38
C ILE A 51 -7.68 16.60 25.49
N SER A 52 -7.22 16.97 26.69
CA SER A 52 -5.83 16.96 27.12
C SER A 52 -5.17 15.56 27.16
N ARG A 53 -5.86 14.52 26.68
CA ARG A 53 -5.41 13.12 26.64
C ARG A 53 -5.18 12.70 25.20
N GLU A 54 -4.02 12.08 24.96
CA GLU A 54 -3.58 11.65 23.65
C GLU A 54 -4.15 10.26 23.36
N PRO A 55 -4.87 10.05 22.23
CA PRO A 55 -5.58 8.80 22.00
C PRO A 55 -4.60 7.64 21.77
N SER A 56 -4.88 6.50 22.40
CA SER A 56 -4.07 5.27 22.26
C SER A 56 -4.44 4.48 20.99
N PHE A 57 -5.55 4.84 20.34
CA PHE A 57 -6.10 4.19 19.15
C PHE A 57 -6.60 5.22 18.14
N TYR A 58 -6.52 4.88 16.85
CA TYR A 58 -7.21 5.66 15.83
C TYR A 58 -8.73 5.40 15.88
N THR A 59 -9.53 6.41 15.53
CA THR A 59 -10.99 6.26 15.37
C THR A 59 -11.36 5.10 14.43
N ASP A 60 -10.64 4.94 13.32
CA ASP A 60 -10.82 3.82 12.39
C ASP A 60 -10.52 2.46 13.03
N GLU A 61 -9.53 2.39 13.93
CA GLU A 61 -9.20 1.17 14.66
C GLU A 61 -10.35 0.75 15.56
N LEU A 62 -10.89 1.70 16.33
CA LEU A 62 -12.02 1.46 17.23
C LEU A 62 -13.27 1.08 16.44
N PHE A 63 -13.51 1.70 15.28
CA PHE A 63 -14.61 1.31 14.39
C PHE A 63 -14.55 -0.17 13.97
N TYR A 64 -13.37 -0.68 13.62
CA TYR A 64 -13.20 -2.09 13.25
C TYR A 64 -13.25 -3.03 14.45
N PHE A 65 -12.66 -2.62 15.58
CA PHE A 65 -12.64 -3.43 16.79
C PHE A 65 -14.05 -3.64 17.36
N ASN A 66 -14.84 -2.57 17.37
CA ASN A 66 -16.22 -2.55 17.87
C ASN A 66 -17.24 -3.06 16.86
N PHE A 67 -16.82 -3.48 15.67
CA PHE A 67 -17.72 -4.06 14.69
C PHE A 67 -18.35 -5.38 15.20
N SER A 68 -19.66 -5.35 15.35
CA SER A 68 -20.48 -6.51 15.71
C SER A 68 -21.43 -6.82 14.55
N PRO A 69 -21.12 -7.83 13.71
CA PRO A 69 -21.97 -8.19 12.59
C PRO A 69 -23.29 -8.79 13.09
N GLN A 70 -24.41 -8.35 12.49
CA GLN A 70 -25.75 -8.87 12.76
C GLN A 70 -26.06 -10.15 11.97
N GLU A 71 -25.27 -10.42 10.92
CA GLU A 71 -25.45 -11.50 9.95
C GLU A 71 -24.11 -12.20 9.68
N GLY A 72 -24.14 -13.40 9.09
CA GLY A 72 -22.91 -14.08 8.69
C GLY A 72 -22.23 -13.38 7.50
N PHE A 73 -20.90 -13.50 7.37
CA PHE A 73 -20.17 -12.88 6.25
C PHE A 73 -20.71 -13.30 4.87
N THR A 74 -20.98 -14.59 4.68
CA THR A 74 -21.50 -15.12 3.40
C THR A 74 -22.90 -14.61 3.10
N GLU A 75 -23.73 -14.43 4.14
CA GLU A 75 -25.07 -13.86 4.02
C GLU A 75 -25.01 -12.39 3.63
N ALA A 76 -24.18 -11.61 4.34
CA ALA A 76 -23.92 -10.20 4.02
C ALA A 76 -23.42 -10.01 2.58
N LEU A 77 -22.50 -10.87 2.13
CA LEU A 77 -21.94 -10.82 0.79
C LEU A 77 -23.02 -11.09 -0.26
N ARG A 78 -23.84 -12.13 -0.06
CA ARG A 78 -24.93 -12.47 -0.97
C ARG A 78 -25.96 -11.34 -1.04
N TYR A 79 -26.41 -10.84 0.10
CA TYR A 79 -27.38 -9.75 0.17
C TYR A 79 -26.91 -8.50 -0.57
N ARG A 80 -25.65 -8.08 -0.36
CA ARG A 80 -25.07 -6.91 -1.02
C ARG A 80 -24.85 -7.14 -2.51
N PHE A 81 -24.49 -8.35 -2.92
CA PHE A 81 -24.38 -8.70 -4.33
C PHE A 81 -25.74 -8.62 -5.03
N ASP A 82 -26.79 -9.22 -4.45
CA ASP A 82 -28.15 -9.16 -4.99
C ASP A 82 -28.64 -7.71 -5.11
N ARG A 83 -28.32 -6.89 -4.11
CA ARG A 83 -28.62 -5.45 -4.14
C ARG A 83 -27.82 -4.70 -5.20
N PHE A 84 -26.55 -5.01 -5.40
CA PHE A 84 -25.75 -4.42 -6.47
C PHE A 84 -26.34 -4.78 -7.85
N VAL A 85 -26.70 -6.04 -8.07
CA VAL A 85 -27.30 -6.50 -9.34
C VAL A 85 -28.66 -5.83 -9.58
N LYS A 86 -29.51 -5.78 -8.55
CA LYS A 86 -30.89 -5.28 -8.67
C LYS A 86 -30.98 -3.75 -8.73
N TYR A 87 -30.17 -3.06 -7.92
CA TYR A 87 -30.29 -1.61 -7.71
C TYR A 87 -29.06 -0.81 -8.14
N ARG A 88 -27.99 -1.46 -8.63
CA ARG A 88 -26.72 -0.83 -9.01
C ARG A 88 -26.10 0.02 -7.90
N LEU A 89 -26.38 -0.34 -6.64
CA LEU A 89 -25.88 0.34 -5.45
C LEU A 89 -24.74 -0.50 -4.85
N PRO A 90 -23.47 -0.12 -5.05
CA PRO A 90 -22.36 -0.79 -4.39
C PRO A 90 -22.36 -0.43 -2.90
N GLU A 91 -22.45 -1.44 -2.03
CA GLU A 91 -22.41 -1.24 -0.59
C GLU A 91 -21.14 -1.79 0.03
N ASN A 92 -20.59 -1.07 1.02
CA ASN A 92 -19.37 -1.50 1.70
C ASN A 92 -19.64 -2.69 2.63
N LEU A 93 -19.23 -3.89 2.21
CA LEU A 93 -19.33 -5.15 2.97
C LEU A 93 -18.67 -5.09 4.36
N ASN A 94 -17.74 -4.14 4.57
CA ASN A 94 -16.89 -4.06 5.75
C ASN A 94 -16.14 -5.38 6.02
N PHE A 95 -15.55 -5.96 4.97
CA PHE A 95 -14.78 -7.21 5.06
C PHE A 95 -13.76 -7.19 6.21
N TRP A 96 -13.08 -6.06 6.40
CA TRP A 96 -12.09 -5.92 7.46
C TRP A 96 -12.71 -5.95 8.86
N GLY A 97 -13.89 -5.34 9.07
CA GLY A 97 -14.63 -5.47 10.32
C GLY A 97 -15.00 -6.92 10.61
N TYR A 98 -15.49 -7.67 9.62
CA TYR A 98 -15.77 -9.11 9.77
C TYR A 98 -14.51 -9.89 10.17
N TYR A 99 -13.37 -9.61 9.53
CA TYR A 99 -12.09 -10.23 9.87
C TYR A 99 -11.66 -9.91 11.31
N THR A 100 -11.66 -8.62 11.70
CA THR A 100 -11.29 -8.20 13.06
C THR A 100 -12.24 -8.80 14.10
N SER A 101 -13.55 -8.84 13.82
CA SER A 101 -14.54 -9.46 14.71
C SER A 101 -14.29 -10.97 14.89
N PHE A 102 -13.93 -11.67 13.81
CA PHE A 102 -13.55 -13.09 13.87
C PHE A 102 -12.29 -13.30 14.73
N ILE A 103 -11.25 -12.49 14.53
CA ILE A 103 -10.03 -12.57 15.34
C ILE A 103 -10.33 -12.28 16.81
N ARG A 104 -11.10 -11.23 17.10
CA ARG A 104 -11.52 -10.87 18.46
C ARG A 104 -12.25 -12.02 19.14
N LYS A 105 -13.29 -12.56 18.51
CA LYS A 105 -14.07 -13.69 19.07
C LYS A 105 -13.23 -14.96 19.28
N THR A 106 -12.16 -15.15 18.50
CA THR A 106 -11.32 -16.36 18.57
C THR A 106 -10.19 -16.22 19.60
N PHE A 107 -9.57 -15.05 19.69
CA PHE A 107 -8.30 -14.86 20.42
C PHE A 107 -8.40 -13.90 21.61
N VAL A 108 -9.40 -13.03 21.67
CA VAL A 108 -9.64 -12.14 22.80
C VAL A 108 -10.66 -12.81 23.73
N ARG A 109 -10.16 -13.47 24.77
CA ARG A 109 -11.00 -14.15 25.78
C ARG A 109 -11.47 -13.21 26.89
N ASP A 110 -10.62 -12.24 27.25
CA ASP A 110 -10.86 -11.22 28.26
C ASP A 110 -10.33 -9.87 27.75
N ASP A 111 -10.84 -8.76 28.31
CA ASP A 111 -10.47 -7.40 27.88
C ASP A 111 -8.98 -7.10 28.01
N ARG A 112 -8.23 -7.86 28.81
CA ARG A 112 -6.77 -7.73 28.96
C ARG A 112 -5.95 -8.26 27.78
N ASN A 113 -6.56 -9.03 26.87
CA ASN A 113 -5.86 -9.70 25.77
C ASN A 113 -6.16 -9.08 24.40
N TRP A 114 -6.67 -7.84 24.36
CA TRP A 114 -7.02 -7.13 23.13
C TRP A 114 -5.84 -7.01 22.15
N TRP A 115 -4.60 -6.91 22.66
CA TRP A 115 -3.38 -6.82 21.87
C TRP A 115 -3.12 -8.05 20.99
N SER A 116 -3.75 -9.19 21.29
CA SER A 116 -3.69 -10.39 20.44
C SER A 116 -4.17 -10.11 19.02
N VAL A 117 -5.12 -9.17 18.84
CA VAL A 117 -5.60 -8.75 17.52
C VAL A 117 -4.46 -8.21 16.66
N LEU A 118 -3.51 -7.48 17.24
CA LEU A 118 -2.34 -6.93 16.52
C LEU A 118 -1.45 -8.05 15.94
N PHE A 119 -1.31 -9.16 16.66
CA PHE A 119 -0.51 -10.32 16.23
C PHE A 119 -1.14 -11.13 15.08
N PHE A 120 -2.45 -10.98 14.86
CA PHE A 120 -3.16 -11.62 13.74
C PHE A 120 -3.58 -10.63 12.64
N THR A 121 -3.29 -9.34 12.80
CA THR A 121 -3.64 -8.29 11.82
C THR A 121 -2.39 -7.61 11.28
N GLY A 122 -1.89 -6.57 11.94
CA GLY A 122 -0.77 -5.76 11.46
C GLY A 122 0.55 -6.50 11.39
N PHE A 123 0.87 -7.26 12.45
CA PHE A 123 2.19 -7.88 12.61
C PHE A 123 2.56 -8.86 11.48
N PRO A 124 1.69 -9.82 11.07
CA PRO A 124 1.97 -10.67 9.92
C PRO A 124 2.08 -9.88 8.60
N GLY A 125 1.33 -8.77 8.50
CA GLY A 125 1.41 -7.84 7.38
C GLY A 125 2.81 -7.21 7.26
N LEU A 126 3.42 -6.81 8.37
CA LEU A 126 4.76 -6.22 8.40
C LEU A 126 5.84 -7.22 7.93
N LEU A 127 5.76 -8.47 8.40
CA LEU A 127 6.66 -9.56 7.98
C LEU A 127 6.53 -9.83 6.48
N THR A 128 5.29 -9.91 5.98
CA THR A 128 5.02 -10.17 4.57
C THR A 128 5.52 -9.02 3.70
N PHE A 129 5.37 -7.78 4.18
CA PHE A 129 5.77 -6.58 3.46
C PHE A 129 7.28 -6.55 3.20
N SER A 130 8.09 -6.83 4.22
CA SER A 130 9.56 -6.81 4.08
C SER A 130 10.06 -7.88 3.11
N VAL A 131 9.49 -9.09 3.17
CA VAL A 131 9.83 -10.20 2.27
C VAL A 131 9.42 -9.91 0.83
N LEU A 132 8.19 -9.42 0.61
CA LEU A 132 7.70 -9.10 -0.74
C LEU A 132 8.47 -7.94 -1.36
N LEU A 133 8.73 -6.90 -0.59
CA LEU A 133 9.47 -5.73 -1.08
C LEU A 133 10.88 -6.13 -1.51
N PHE A 134 11.62 -6.83 -0.64
CA PHE A 134 12.97 -7.31 -0.98
C PHE A 134 12.95 -8.19 -2.23
N ARG A 135 11.95 -9.08 -2.35
CA ARG A 135 11.78 -9.93 -3.53
C ARG A 135 11.53 -9.13 -4.80
N ILE A 136 10.70 -8.09 -4.76
CA ILE A 136 10.44 -7.22 -5.92
C ILE A 136 11.71 -6.47 -6.32
N LEU A 137 12.39 -5.85 -5.37
CA LEU A 137 13.64 -5.13 -5.63
C LEU A 137 14.71 -6.03 -6.25
N ASN A 138 14.86 -7.25 -5.74
CA ASN A 138 15.86 -8.18 -6.24
C ASN A 138 15.46 -8.89 -7.55
N SER A 139 14.18 -9.27 -7.71
CA SER A 139 13.72 -10.10 -8.84
C SER A 139 13.07 -9.32 -9.97
N VAL A 140 12.27 -8.30 -9.67
CA VAL A 140 11.57 -7.48 -10.69
C VAL A 140 12.47 -6.35 -11.15
N LEU A 141 13.04 -5.59 -10.21
CA LEU A 141 13.97 -4.51 -10.52
C LEU A 141 15.40 -4.99 -10.77
N MET A 142 15.73 -6.26 -10.47
CA MET A 142 17.07 -6.82 -10.71
C MET A 142 18.19 -6.03 -10.00
N LEU A 143 17.91 -5.46 -8.84
CA LEU A 143 18.94 -4.81 -8.03
C LEU A 143 19.86 -5.85 -7.40
N ASP A 144 21.12 -5.48 -7.16
CA ASP A 144 21.99 -6.34 -6.37
C ASP A 144 21.39 -6.55 -4.96
N PRO A 145 21.67 -7.70 -4.31
CA PRO A 145 21.07 -8.01 -3.02
C PRO A 145 21.34 -6.98 -1.93
N ASN A 146 22.49 -6.28 -1.97
CA ASN A 146 22.86 -5.31 -0.93
C ASN A 146 22.03 -4.02 -1.10
N ARG A 147 21.90 -3.52 -2.33
CA ARG A 147 20.99 -2.40 -2.63
C ARG A 147 19.54 -2.76 -2.34
N SER A 148 19.12 -3.98 -2.70
CA SER A 148 17.77 -4.48 -2.40
C SER A 148 17.50 -4.47 -0.90
N LEU A 149 18.48 -4.89 -0.08
CA LEU A 149 18.38 -4.85 1.37
C LEU A 149 18.28 -3.41 1.88
N ALA A 150 19.20 -2.54 1.48
CA ALA A 150 19.22 -1.13 1.91
C ALA A 150 17.91 -0.41 1.59
N PHE A 151 17.39 -0.58 0.36
CA PHE A 151 16.11 -0.03 -0.05
C PHE A 151 14.93 -0.65 0.71
N THR A 152 14.96 -1.94 0.99
CA THR A 152 13.93 -2.57 1.85
C THR A 152 13.94 -1.98 3.25
N LEU A 153 15.12 -1.73 3.83
CA LEU A 153 15.25 -1.11 5.15
C LEU A 153 14.70 0.32 5.18
N ILE A 154 14.97 1.13 4.14
CA ILE A 154 14.43 2.49 4.03
C ILE A 154 12.90 2.50 4.08
N MET A 155 12.24 1.56 3.38
CA MET A 155 10.78 1.47 3.37
C MET A 155 10.23 0.78 4.62
N LEU A 156 10.94 -0.20 5.19
CA LEU A 156 10.52 -0.86 6.43
C LEU A 156 10.51 0.13 7.60
N LEU A 157 11.46 1.07 7.61
CA LEU A 157 11.55 2.13 8.60
C LEU A 157 10.67 3.35 8.27
N ASN A 158 9.85 3.28 7.21
CA ASN A 158 8.89 4.34 6.94
C ASN A 158 7.84 4.41 8.07
N PRO A 159 7.57 5.60 8.63
CA PRO A 159 6.59 5.75 9.71
C PRO A 159 5.21 5.16 9.40
N ASN A 160 4.72 5.25 8.16
CA ASN A 160 3.44 4.65 7.78
C ASN A 160 3.46 3.13 7.82
N VAL A 161 4.57 2.51 7.42
CA VAL A 161 4.71 1.04 7.41
C VAL A 161 4.75 0.53 8.84
N ILE A 162 5.54 1.18 9.68
CA ILE A 162 5.63 0.87 11.11
C ILE A 162 4.26 1.04 11.78
N MET A 163 3.62 2.20 11.60
CA MET A 163 2.29 2.47 12.14
C MET A 163 1.26 1.42 11.70
N SER A 164 1.23 1.09 10.40
CA SER A 164 0.29 0.10 9.86
C SER A 164 0.60 -1.33 10.32
N GLY A 165 1.88 -1.64 10.60
CA GLY A 165 2.32 -2.92 11.13
C GLY A 165 2.04 -3.09 12.62
N ALA A 166 2.00 -2.00 13.37
CA ALA A 166 1.67 -1.94 14.80
C ALA A 166 0.20 -1.52 15.03
N SER A 167 -0.69 -1.93 14.11
CA SER A 167 -2.09 -1.53 14.06
C SER A 167 -2.93 -2.69 13.58
N TRP A 168 -4.22 -2.72 13.91
CA TRP A 168 -5.18 -3.63 13.25
C TRP A 168 -5.93 -2.97 12.10
N LEU A 169 -5.40 -1.87 11.56
CA LEU A 169 -5.88 -1.32 10.31
C LEU A 169 -5.53 -2.22 9.12
N ARG A 170 -6.33 -2.09 8.07
CA ARG A 170 -6.17 -2.85 6.82
C ARG A 170 -5.02 -2.39 5.94
N ASP A 171 -4.42 -1.24 6.23
CA ASP A 171 -3.52 -0.53 5.31
C ASP A 171 -2.24 -1.32 4.98
N ILE A 172 -1.63 -2.01 5.95
CA ILE A 172 -0.46 -2.86 5.67
C ILE A 172 -0.79 -4.00 4.70
N TRP A 173 -2.01 -4.54 4.78
CA TRP A 173 -2.48 -5.58 3.86
C TRP A 173 -2.76 -5.02 2.48
N ILE A 174 -3.33 -3.81 2.41
CA ILE A 174 -3.46 -3.08 1.14
C ILE A 174 -2.11 -2.96 0.44
N TYR A 175 -1.04 -2.63 1.17
CA TYR A 175 0.30 -2.55 0.60
C TYR A 175 0.81 -3.93 0.16
N ASN A 176 0.64 -4.97 0.98
CA ASN A 176 1.04 -6.33 0.63
C ASN A 176 0.34 -6.85 -0.64
N PHE A 177 -0.97 -6.61 -0.78
CA PHE A 177 -1.71 -7.01 -1.97
C PHE A 177 -1.27 -6.21 -3.21
N LEU A 178 -0.89 -4.94 -3.06
CA LEU A 178 -0.27 -4.16 -4.13
C LEU A 178 1.06 -4.78 -4.58
N LEU A 179 1.92 -5.16 -3.62
CA LEU A 179 3.20 -5.83 -3.91
C LEU A 179 3.00 -7.21 -4.56
N LEU A 180 2.01 -7.99 -4.11
CA LEU A 180 1.64 -9.25 -4.73
C LEU A 180 1.09 -9.06 -6.15
N ALA A 181 0.32 -8.00 -6.39
CA ALA A 181 -0.14 -7.63 -7.72
C ALA A 181 1.06 -7.31 -8.63
N VAL A 182 2.05 -6.56 -8.15
CA VAL A 182 3.30 -6.29 -8.87
C VAL A 182 4.03 -7.60 -9.22
N LEU A 183 4.21 -8.48 -8.25
CA LEU A 183 4.95 -9.73 -8.43
C LEU A 183 4.24 -10.72 -9.36
N SER A 184 2.92 -10.86 -9.23
CA SER A 184 2.09 -11.70 -10.10
C SER A 184 2.01 -11.14 -11.52
N SER A 185 1.97 -9.82 -11.67
CA SER A 185 2.03 -9.12 -12.97
C SER A 185 3.35 -9.37 -13.70
N TYR A 186 4.47 -9.32 -12.98
CA TYR A 186 5.79 -9.62 -13.53
C TYR A 186 5.91 -11.08 -13.99
N LYS A 187 5.37 -12.01 -13.19
CA LYS A 187 5.38 -13.46 -13.49
C LYS A 187 4.30 -13.90 -14.49
N LYS A 188 3.30 -13.04 -14.77
CA LYS A 188 2.06 -13.38 -15.48
C LYS A 188 1.33 -14.57 -14.85
N ASP A 189 1.28 -14.58 -13.53
CA ASP A 189 0.47 -15.50 -12.74
C ASP A 189 -0.93 -14.93 -12.56
N ILE A 190 -1.80 -15.23 -13.52
CA ILE A 190 -3.17 -14.71 -13.57
C ILE A 190 -4.02 -15.19 -12.39
N LYS A 191 -3.79 -16.42 -11.90
CA LYS A 191 -4.56 -17.00 -10.80
C LYS A 191 -4.29 -16.24 -9.52
N VAL A 192 -3.01 -16.03 -9.20
CA VAL A 192 -2.61 -15.23 -8.04
C VAL A 192 -3.06 -13.78 -8.20
N PHE A 193 -2.91 -13.19 -9.39
CA PHE A 193 -3.33 -11.81 -9.64
C PHE A 193 -4.83 -11.60 -9.40
N VAL A 194 -5.68 -12.46 -9.97
CA VAL A 194 -7.15 -12.37 -9.80
C VAL A 194 -7.53 -12.58 -8.34
N CYS A 195 -6.96 -13.59 -7.67
CA CYS A 195 -7.24 -13.84 -6.25
C CYS A 195 -6.89 -12.63 -5.37
N VAL A 196 -5.66 -12.11 -5.52
CA VAL A 196 -5.17 -10.94 -4.79
C VAL A 196 -6.02 -9.70 -5.08
N THR A 197 -6.46 -9.53 -6.31
CA THR A 197 -7.29 -8.38 -6.72
C THR A 197 -8.71 -8.48 -6.16
N ILE A 198 -9.32 -9.66 -6.14
CA ILE A 198 -10.63 -9.87 -5.51
C ILE A 198 -10.56 -9.57 -4.02
N VAL A 199 -9.57 -10.14 -3.30
CA VAL A 199 -9.40 -9.90 -1.86
C VAL A 199 -9.16 -8.42 -1.57
N GLN A 200 -8.31 -7.76 -2.37
CA GLN A 200 -8.09 -6.33 -2.25
C GLN A 200 -9.38 -5.53 -2.47
N SER A 201 -10.20 -5.89 -3.45
CA SER A 201 -11.48 -5.22 -3.71
C SER A 201 -12.50 -5.42 -2.58
N LEU A 202 -12.47 -6.56 -1.88
CA LEU A 202 -13.30 -6.78 -0.68
C LEU A 202 -12.86 -5.88 0.48
N ILE A 203 -11.55 -5.65 0.63
CA ILE A 203 -10.99 -4.74 1.64
C ILE A 203 -11.31 -3.29 1.28
N ARG A 204 -11.11 -2.93 0.00
CA ARG A 204 -11.35 -1.59 -0.52
C ARG A 204 -11.55 -1.61 -2.04
N LEU A 205 -12.79 -1.52 -2.50
CA LEU A 205 -13.18 -1.71 -3.90
C LEU A 205 -12.34 -0.93 -4.91
N TYR A 206 -12.10 0.36 -4.63
CA TYR A 206 -11.36 1.25 -5.54
C TYR A 206 -9.89 0.82 -5.75
N MET A 207 -9.32 -0.01 -4.87
CA MET A 207 -7.94 -0.50 -5.01
C MET A 207 -7.78 -1.51 -6.17
N PHE A 208 -8.88 -1.92 -6.81
CA PHE A 208 -8.87 -2.66 -8.06
C PHE A 208 -8.08 -1.92 -9.16
N VAL A 209 -8.25 -0.61 -9.29
CA VAL A 209 -7.63 0.16 -10.39
C VAL A 209 -6.10 0.16 -10.31
N PRO A 210 -5.46 0.45 -9.16
CA PRO A 210 -4.01 0.28 -9.01
C PRO A 210 -3.49 -1.11 -9.37
N HIS A 211 -4.24 -2.18 -9.09
CA HIS A 211 -3.86 -3.54 -9.46
C HIS A 211 -3.90 -3.75 -10.97
N ILE A 212 -4.92 -3.20 -11.64
CA ILE A 212 -5.06 -3.31 -13.10
C ILE A 212 -3.94 -2.55 -13.78
N LEU A 213 -3.63 -1.34 -13.32
CA LEU A 213 -2.50 -0.57 -13.82
C LEU A 213 -1.20 -1.38 -13.68
N ALA A 214 -0.97 -2.01 -12.53
CA ALA A 214 0.20 -2.88 -12.31
C ALA A 214 0.25 -4.04 -13.33
N TRP A 215 -0.87 -4.69 -13.61
CA TRP A 215 -0.93 -5.78 -14.59
C TRP A 215 -0.58 -5.34 -16.02
N LEU A 216 -1.06 -4.15 -16.40
CA LEU A 216 -0.87 -3.58 -17.73
C LEU A 216 0.55 -3.07 -17.95
N LEU A 217 1.10 -2.35 -16.97
CA LEU A 217 2.35 -1.61 -17.13
C LEU A 217 3.59 -2.40 -16.71
N ILE A 218 3.48 -3.42 -15.86
CA ILE A 218 4.68 -4.16 -15.44
C ILE A 218 5.17 -5.08 -16.56
N PRO A 219 6.45 -4.95 -16.97
CA PRO A 219 7.02 -5.72 -18.07
C PRO A 219 7.06 -7.22 -17.75
N GLN A 220 6.81 -8.05 -18.77
CA GLN A 220 6.79 -9.50 -18.60
C GLN A 220 8.22 -10.06 -18.49
N ARG A 221 8.42 -11.07 -17.65
CA ARG A 221 9.70 -11.79 -17.57
C ARG A 221 10.16 -12.39 -18.91
N SER A 222 9.22 -12.84 -19.76
CA SER A 222 9.53 -13.38 -21.10
C SER A 222 10.12 -12.32 -22.03
N HIS A 223 9.66 -11.07 -21.95
CA HIS A 223 10.11 -9.98 -22.82
C HIS A 223 11.57 -9.55 -22.55
N LEU A 224 12.10 -9.92 -21.37
CA LEU A 224 13.50 -9.68 -20.98
C LEU A 224 14.44 -10.84 -21.35
N THR A 225 13.90 -12.00 -21.76
CA THR A 225 14.67 -13.23 -22.04
C THR A 225 14.45 -13.80 -23.44
N SER A 226 13.42 -13.35 -24.15
CA SER A 226 13.03 -13.84 -25.48
C SER A 226 13.69 -13.04 -26.60
N ASN A 227 14.99 -13.26 -26.82
CA ASN A 227 15.60 -12.97 -28.12
C ASN A 227 15.75 -14.21 -29.01
N ASN A 228 15.47 -15.44 -28.54
CA ASN A 228 15.57 -16.64 -29.38
C ASN A 228 14.72 -17.79 -28.82
N SER A 229 13.50 -18.02 -29.34
CA SER A 229 12.95 -19.38 -29.49
C SER A 229 11.65 -19.36 -30.31
N VAL A 230 11.63 -20.15 -31.38
CA VAL A 230 10.57 -20.20 -32.40
C VAL A 230 9.45 -21.20 -32.06
N LEU A 231 9.57 -21.96 -30.97
CA LEU A 231 8.71 -23.12 -30.68
C LEU A 231 7.49 -22.87 -29.78
N GLY A 232 7.12 -21.61 -29.49
CA GLY A 232 6.04 -21.29 -28.53
C GLY A 232 4.82 -20.57 -29.09
N LYS A 233 4.63 -20.48 -30.41
CA LYS A 233 3.68 -19.51 -31.02
C LYS A 233 2.20 -19.79 -30.74
N ASP A 234 1.77 -21.04 -30.66
CA ASP A 234 0.33 -21.37 -30.58
C ASP A 234 -0.22 -21.37 -29.14
N GLU A 235 0.56 -21.79 -28.14
CA GLU A 235 0.22 -21.58 -26.72
C GLU A 235 0.37 -20.11 -26.31
N HIS A 236 1.33 -19.38 -26.90
CA HIS A 236 1.40 -17.93 -26.73
C HIS A 236 0.13 -17.27 -27.28
N ALA A 237 -0.38 -17.67 -28.44
CA ALA A 237 -1.55 -17.02 -29.04
C ALA A 237 -2.81 -17.14 -28.17
N VAL A 238 -3.12 -18.32 -27.62
CA VAL A 238 -4.29 -18.52 -26.73
C VAL A 238 -4.09 -17.82 -25.39
N ARG A 239 -2.88 -17.89 -24.82
CA ARG A 239 -2.54 -17.19 -23.56
C ARG A 239 -2.53 -15.67 -23.75
N GLN A 240 -2.14 -15.16 -24.92
CA GLN A 240 -2.19 -13.75 -25.33
C GLN A 240 -3.63 -13.31 -25.56
N ASN A 241 -4.49 -14.14 -26.16
CA ASN A 241 -5.90 -13.84 -26.38
C ASN A 241 -6.68 -13.74 -25.07
N ASN A 242 -6.50 -14.68 -24.14
CA ASN A 242 -7.09 -14.60 -22.80
C ASN A 242 -6.52 -13.41 -21.99
N LEU A 243 -5.23 -13.08 -22.17
CA LEU A 243 -4.65 -11.86 -21.62
C LEU A 243 -5.27 -10.61 -22.24
N ASN A 244 -5.56 -10.61 -23.54
CA ASN A 244 -6.12 -9.46 -24.25
C ASN A 244 -7.60 -9.27 -23.92
N TYR A 245 -8.36 -10.35 -23.73
CA TYR A 245 -9.75 -10.30 -23.26
C TYR A 245 -9.84 -9.82 -21.82
N LEU A 246 -8.97 -10.32 -20.94
CA LEU A 246 -8.90 -9.83 -19.56
C LEU A 246 -8.37 -8.38 -19.54
N LYS A 247 -7.34 -8.03 -20.32
CA LYS A 247 -6.91 -6.63 -20.49
C LYS A 247 -8.09 -5.77 -20.94
N ALA A 248 -8.89 -6.20 -21.91
CA ALA A 248 -10.05 -5.47 -22.37
C ALA A 248 -11.07 -5.30 -21.24
N VAL A 249 -11.45 -6.36 -20.52
CA VAL A 249 -12.37 -6.27 -19.36
C VAL A 249 -11.83 -5.35 -18.26
N LEU A 250 -10.56 -5.51 -17.89
CA LEU A 250 -9.89 -4.72 -16.84
C LEU A 250 -9.71 -3.26 -17.26
N ILE A 251 -9.39 -2.99 -18.53
CA ILE A 251 -9.33 -1.65 -19.11
C ILE A 251 -10.74 -1.07 -19.17
N THR A 252 -11.78 -1.82 -19.54
CA THR A 252 -13.16 -1.35 -19.55
C THR A 252 -13.62 -0.97 -18.15
N PHE A 253 -13.38 -1.80 -17.13
CA PHE A 253 -13.69 -1.44 -15.74
C PHE A 253 -12.83 -0.30 -15.20
N GLY A 254 -11.54 -0.26 -15.56
CA GLY A 254 -10.62 0.81 -15.19
C GLY A 254 -10.99 2.14 -15.84
N VAL A 255 -11.35 2.14 -17.13
CA VAL A 255 -11.80 3.30 -17.90
C VAL A 255 -13.18 3.75 -17.42
N ILE A 256 -14.11 2.85 -17.10
CA ILE A 256 -15.39 3.22 -16.50
C ILE A 256 -15.17 3.87 -15.12
N GLY A 257 -14.32 3.29 -14.27
CA GLY A 257 -13.97 3.86 -12.97
C GLY A 257 -13.24 5.21 -13.09
N LEU A 258 -12.36 5.35 -14.07
CA LEU A 258 -11.69 6.60 -14.40
C LEU A 258 -12.69 7.62 -14.96
N PHE A 259 -13.61 7.22 -15.83
CA PHE A 259 -14.61 8.07 -16.47
C PHE A 259 -15.65 8.59 -15.46
N TYR A 260 -16.05 7.78 -14.49
CA TYR A 260 -16.88 8.25 -13.36
C TYR A 260 -16.12 9.25 -12.47
N ALA A 261 -14.83 9.00 -12.19
CA ALA A 261 -13.99 9.95 -11.46
C ALA A 261 -13.69 11.22 -12.27
N LEU A 262 -13.58 11.12 -13.60
CA LEU A 262 -13.34 12.21 -14.55
C LEU A 262 -14.60 13.05 -14.84
N ASN A 263 -15.78 12.45 -14.87
CA ASN A 263 -17.04 13.20 -14.96
C ASN A 263 -17.35 13.97 -13.66
N GLY A 264 -16.78 13.54 -12.54
CA GLY A 264 -16.73 14.31 -11.29
C GLY A 264 -15.55 15.29 -11.20
N LEU A 265 -14.61 15.29 -12.16
CA LEU A 265 -13.46 16.18 -12.17
C LEU A 265 -13.88 17.60 -12.49
N ASN A 266 -14.20 18.35 -11.45
CA ASN A 266 -14.20 19.79 -11.54
C ASN A 266 -12.75 20.23 -11.84
N ILE A 267 -12.47 20.67 -13.07
CA ILE A 267 -11.12 21.07 -13.55
C ILE A 267 -10.47 22.07 -12.59
N HIS A 268 -11.27 22.91 -11.91
CA HIS A 268 -10.81 23.86 -10.90
C HIS A 268 -10.14 23.19 -9.68
N ARG A 269 -10.42 21.91 -9.40
CA ARG A 269 -9.79 21.14 -8.32
C ARG A 269 -8.55 20.35 -8.76
N LEU A 270 -8.25 20.28 -10.06
CA LEU A 270 -7.05 19.60 -10.57
C LEU A 270 -5.75 20.13 -9.95
N PRO A 271 -5.54 21.46 -9.77
CA PRO A 271 -4.36 21.97 -9.08
C PRO A 271 -4.24 21.47 -7.64
N ILE A 272 -5.36 21.32 -6.92
CA ILE A 272 -5.39 20.82 -5.54
C ILE A 272 -5.04 19.32 -5.52
N ILE A 273 -5.59 18.53 -6.44
CA ILE A 273 -5.28 17.09 -6.57
C ILE A 273 -3.81 16.87 -6.90
N LEU A 274 -3.28 17.65 -7.84
CA LEU A 274 -1.88 17.60 -8.22
C LEU A 274 -0.99 18.01 -7.05
N ALA A 275 -1.36 19.07 -6.33
CA ALA A 275 -0.68 19.47 -5.12
C ALA A 275 -0.65 18.33 -4.09
N GLN A 276 -1.82 17.72 -3.79
CA GLN A 276 -2.01 16.73 -2.72
C GLN A 276 -1.24 15.43 -2.95
N ASN A 277 -0.95 15.06 -4.19
CA ASN A 277 -0.28 13.79 -4.51
C ASN A 277 1.15 13.95 -5.01
N PHE A 278 1.54 15.14 -5.48
CA PHE A 278 2.80 15.33 -6.17
C PHE A 278 3.63 16.50 -5.66
N THR A 279 3.14 17.34 -4.73
CA THR A 279 3.89 18.54 -4.36
C THR A 279 4.36 18.53 -2.90
N PRO A 280 5.65 18.88 -2.64
CA PRO A 280 6.14 19.15 -1.29
C PRO A 280 5.44 20.34 -0.61
N VAL A 281 4.73 21.18 -1.37
CA VAL A 281 4.02 22.38 -0.88
C VAL A 281 2.91 22.03 0.10
N ILE A 282 2.30 20.85 0.02
CA ILE A 282 1.34 20.41 1.05
C ILE A 282 2.00 19.97 2.33
N LEU A 283 3.22 19.48 2.24
CA LEU A 283 4.03 19.27 3.42
C LEU A 283 4.33 20.62 4.05
N TYR A 284 4.82 21.61 3.28
CA TYR A 284 5.10 22.98 3.77
C TYR A 284 3.89 23.68 4.41
N SER A 285 2.69 23.52 3.84
CA SER A 285 1.46 24.09 4.40
C SER A 285 0.95 23.34 5.64
N ALA A 286 1.17 22.02 5.72
CA ALA A 286 0.86 21.20 6.91
C ALA A 286 1.90 21.38 8.03
N PHE A 287 3.16 21.70 7.70
CA PHE A 287 4.24 22.01 8.65
C PHE A 287 3.95 23.24 9.53
N LYS A 288 2.99 24.11 9.17
CA LYS A 288 2.63 25.28 10.01
C LYS A 288 1.90 24.92 11.31
N GLY A 289 1.56 23.65 11.56
CA GLY A 289 0.94 23.22 12.82
C GLY A 289 1.31 21.82 13.31
N LEU A 290 2.01 21.01 12.52
CA LEU A 290 2.38 19.63 12.88
C LEU A 290 3.80 19.58 13.43
N VAL A 291 3.96 19.78 14.73
CA VAL A 291 5.24 19.65 15.44
C VAL A 291 5.19 18.37 16.28
N PRO A 292 6.18 17.47 16.21
CA PRO A 292 6.26 16.33 17.10
C PRO A 292 6.29 16.81 18.55
N ARG A 293 5.56 16.10 19.42
CA ARG A 293 5.47 16.41 20.85
C ARG A 293 6.61 15.77 21.64
N PHE A 294 7.33 14.81 21.03
CA PHE A 294 8.50 14.14 21.60
C PHE A 294 8.22 13.48 22.95
N SER A 295 6.99 13.02 23.15
CA SER A 295 6.58 12.27 24.33
C SER A 295 6.30 10.84 23.91
N LEU A 296 6.71 9.89 24.76
CA LEU A 296 6.43 8.45 24.57
C LEU A 296 4.93 8.20 24.38
N TYR A 297 4.09 9.01 25.01
CA TYR A 297 2.63 8.88 25.01
C TYR A 297 1.96 9.57 23.82
N SER A 298 2.71 10.43 23.12
CA SER A 298 2.27 11.09 21.89
C SER A 298 2.58 10.24 20.65
N PHE A 299 2.92 8.97 20.85
CA PHE A 299 3.50 8.10 19.82
C PHE A 299 2.72 8.08 18.51
N LEU A 300 1.38 7.91 18.56
CA LEU A 300 0.54 7.86 17.35
C LEU A 300 0.47 9.21 16.62
N TYR A 301 0.46 10.31 17.37
CA TYR A 301 0.52 11.62 16.78
C TYR A 301 1.90 11.88 16.14
N ASP A 302 2.98 11.58 16.86
CA ASP A 302 4.35 11.81 16.40
C ASP A 302 4.68 10.96 15.17
N ILE A 303 4.24 9.70 15.11
CA ILE A 303 4.48 8.84 13.94
C ILE A 303 3.75 9.33 12.69
N ASP A 304 2.54 9.89 12.84
CA ASP A 304 1.81 10.54 11.73
C ASP A 304 2.52 11.82 11.28
N VAL A 305 3.05 12.62 12.21
CA VAL A 305 3.86 13.81 11.87
C VAL A 305 5.14 13.40 11.14
N TYR A 306 5.85 12.39 11.62
CA TYR A 306 7.06 11.87 10.98
C TYR A 306 6.77 11.27 9.60
N ALA A 307 5.59 10.67 9.39
CA ALA A 307 5.16 10.18 8.08
C ALA A 307 5.15 11.30 7.03
N TRP A 308 4.61 12.47 7.40
CA TRP A 308 4.67 13.65 6.56
C TRP A 308 6.12 14.07 6.29
N TYR A 309 6.95 14.21 7.32
CA TYR A 309 8.34 14.64 7.15
C TYR A 309 9.11 13.71 6.21
N TRP A 310 8.89 12.41 6.34
CA TRP A 310 9.46 11.41 5.46
C TRP A 310 9.01 11.63 4.00
N PHE A 311 7.73 11.93 3.74
CA PHE A 311 7.25 12.22 2.39
C PHE A 311 7.90 13.46 1.79
N ALA A 312 8.12 14.52 2.58
CA ALA A 312 8.80 15.70 2.08
C ALA A 312 10.22 15.40 1.60
N ILE A 313 10.99 14.69 2.44
CA ILE A 313 12.34 14.26 2.11
C ILE A 313 12.31 13.35 0.88
N PHE A 314 11.37 12.40 0.83
CA PHE A 314 11.24 11.47 -0.29
C PHE A 314 10.95 12.19 -1.62
N TYR A 315 9.95 13.08 -1.66
CA TYR A 315 9.63 13.84 -2.88
C TYR A 315 10.77 14.77 -3.28
N PHE A 316 11.46 15.39 -2.32
CA PHE A 316 12.65 16.18 -2.61
C PHE A 316 13.73 15.33 -3.30
N VAL A 317 14.04 14.15 -2.75
CA VAL A 317 15.02 13.22 -3.35
C VAL A 317 14.56 12.73 -4.72
N LEU A 318 13.27 12.38 -4.87
CA LEU A 318 12.67 11.98 -6.14
C LEU A 318 12.86 13.06 -7.20
N TYR A 319 12.43 14.28 -6.94
CA TYR A 319 12.48 15.36 -7.92
C TYR A 319 13.89 15.85 -8.19
N LEU A 320 14.76 15.89 -7.18
CA LEU A 320 16.18 16.21 -7.38
C LEU A 320 16.82 15.19 -8.33
N ARG A 321 16.55 13.90 -8.13
CA ARG A 321 17.06 12.86 -9.03
C ARG A 321 16.51 12.98 -10.44
N LEU A 322 15.21 13.21 -10.59
CA LEU A 322 14.58 13.40 -11.89
C LEU A 322 15.18 14.63 -12.61
N PHE A 323 15.41 15.72 -11.88
CA PHE A 323 16.05 16.92 -12.39
C PHE A 323 17.49 16.66 -12.83
N ILE A 324 18.33 16.09 -11.97
CA ILE A 324 19.73 15.74 -12.31
C ILE A 324 19.75 14.90 -13.59
N ARG A 325 18.90 13.88 -13.66
CA ARG A 325 18.86 13.00 -14.82
C ARG A 325 18.47 13.71 -16.12
N ILE A 326 17.40 14.51 -16.09
CA ILE A 326 16.85 15.14 -17.30
C ILE A 326 17.69 16.35 -17.70
N ALA A 327 18.02 17.23 -16.75
CA ALA A 327 18.69 18.49 -17.02
C ALA A 327 20.22 18.35 -17.10
N VAL A 328 20.83 17.54 -16.23
CA VAL A 328 22.30 17.38 -16.16
C VAL A 328 22.76 16.21 -17.02
N GLU A 329 22.22 15.02 -16.80
CA GLU A 329 22.64 13.81 -17.53
C GLU A 329 22.02 13.70 -18.93
N ARG A 330 20.99 14.50 -19.25
CA ARG A 330 20.20 14.46 -20.50
C ARG A 330 19.71 13.05 -20.86
N ARG A 331 19.40 12.25 -19.84
CA ARG A 331 19.10 10.83 -19.98
C ARG A 331 17.61 10.55 -19.89
N LEU A 332 17.04 10.01 -20.96
CA LEU A 332 15.65 9.56 -20.97
C LEU A 332 15.45 8.31 -20.08
N PHE A 333 14.22 8.09 -19.63
CA PHE A 333 13.83 6.87 -18.93
C PHE A 333 13.99 5.64 -19.82
N ASP A 334 14.46 4.54 -19.25
CA ASP A 334 14.30 3.23 -19.88
C ASP A 334 12.85 2.72 -19.75
N ASP A 335 12.50 1.65 -20.44
CA ASP A 335 11.11 1.19 -20.48
C ASP A 335 10.58 0.73 -19.12
N VAL A 336 11.44 0.21 -18.24
CA VAL A 336 11.02 -0.19 -16.89
C VAL A 336 10.73 1.05 -16.04
N GLU A 337 11.58 2.06 -16.13
CA GLU A 337 11.38 3.34 -15.46
C GLU A 337 10.15 4.07 -15.98
N LYS A 338 9.94 4.11 -17.30
CA LYS A 338 8.72 4.68 -17.89
C LYS A 338 7.47 4.01 -17.33
N ASN A 339 7.47 2.69 -17.23
CA ASN A 339 6.33 1.94 -16.69
C ASN A 339 6.06 2.26 -15.22
N PHE A 340 7.10 2.36 -14.38
CA PHE A 340 6.93 2.77 -12.97
C PHE A 340 6.57 4.25 -12.82
N PHE A 341 7.06 5.12 -13.69
CA PHE A 341 6.66 6.52 -13.75
C PHE A 341 5.18 6.65 -14.12
N LEU A 342 4.72 5.93 -15.14
CA LEU A 342 3.30 5.88 -15.52
C LEU A 342 2.44 5.30 -14.40
N LEU A 343 2.87 4.22 -13.74
CA LEU A 343 2.18 3.65 -12.58
C LEU A 343 2.03 4.67 -11.46
N PHE A 344 3.10 5.38 -11.14
CA PHE A 344 3.12 6.42 -10.13
C PHE A 344 2.14 7.55 -10.46
N ILE A 345 2.21 8.12 -11.67
CA ILE A 345 1.35 9.23 -12.08
C ILE A 345 -0.12 8.81 -12.16
N LEU A 346 -0.43 7.69 -12.82
CA LEU A 346 -1.82 7.25 -13.02
C LEU A 346 -2.46 6.83 -11.69
N THR A 347 -1.72 6.13 -10.83
CA THR A 347 -2.22 5.78 -9.49
C THR A 347 -2.41 7.04 -8.65
N GLY A 348 -1.47 7.98 -8.66
CA GLY A 348 -1.56 9.21 -7.89
C GLY A 348 -2.72 10.10 -8.33
N LEU A 349 -2.96 10.24 -9.64
CA LEU A 349 -4.12 10.96 -10.16
C LEU A 349 -5.43 10.29 -9.74
N TYR A 350 -5.52 8.95 -9.86
CA TYR A 350 -6.71 8.21 -9.50
C TYR A 350 -7.02 8.31 -7.99
N MET A 351 -6.04 8.02 -7.15
CA MET A 351 -6.16 8.07 -5.69
C MET A 351 -6.44 9.49 -5.20
N GLY A 352 -5.77 10.46 -5.82
CA GLY A 352 -5.98 11.87 -5.60
C GLY A 352 -7.39 12.31 -5.91
N SER A 353 -7.88 12.06 -7.12
CA SER A 353 -9.25 12.37 -7.49
C SER A 353 -10.24 11.76 -6.50
N LEU A 354 -10.16 10.45 -6.22
CA LEU A 354 -11.11 9.82 -5.31
C LEU A 354 -11.12 10.47 -3.91
N HIS A 355 -9.96 10.66 -3.29
CA HIS A 355 -9.93 11.17 -1.92
C HIS A 355 -10.22 12.67 -1.83
N THR A 356 -9.76 13.47 -2.79
CA THR A 356 -10.08 14.90 -2.84
C THR A 356 -11.57 15.16 -3.17
N PHE A 357 -12.23 14.33 -4.00
CA PHE A 357 -13.65 14.51 -4.32
C PHE A 357 -14.59 14.00 -3.23
N TYR A 358 -14.27 12.87 -2.59
CA TYR A 358 -15.17 12.24 -1.63
C TYR A 358 -14.86 12.57 -0.16
N ILE A 359 -13.61 12.90 0.18
CA ILE A 359 -13.16 13.11 1.57
C ILE A 359 -12.63 14.53 1.80
N GLY A 360 -12.16 15.22 0.74
CA GLY A 360 -11.68 16.60 0.79
C GLY A 360 -10.20 16.76 1.15
N PHE A 361 -9.54 15.70 1.65
CA PHE A 361 -8.12 15.68 1.96
C PHE A 361 -7.53 14.26 1.81
N LEU A 362 -6.21 14.18 1.71
CA LEU A 362 -5.46 12.92 1.59
C LEU A 362 -4.78 12.57 2.92
N VAL A 363 -5.06 11.38 3.42
CA VAL A 363 -4.44 10.82 4.65
C VAL A 363 -3.09 10.19 4.29
N PRO A 364 -2.06 10.26 5.16
CA PRO A 364 -0.72 9.72 4.89
C PRO A 364 -0.70 8.28 4.35
N ARG A 365 -1.52 7.41 4.94
CA ARG A 365 -1.65 6.00 4.57
C ARG A 365 -2.12 5.81 3.12
N VAL A 366 -2.94 6.73 2.61
CA VAL A 366 -3.43 6.71 1.22
C VAL A 366 -2.34 7.21 0.26
N VAL A 367 -1.64 8.27 0.63
CA VAL A 367 -0.49 8.80 -0.15
C VAL A 367 0.59 7.74 -0.29
N PHE A 368 0.80 6.91 0.74
CA PHE A 368 1.79 5.83 0.72
C PHE A 368 1.60 4.82 -0.43
N ILE A 369 0.36 4.58 -0.87
CA ILE A 369 0.05 3.72 -2.03
C ILE A 369 0.75 4.24 -3.29
N THR A 370 0.68 5.54 -3.52
CA THR A 370 1.34 6.22 -4.64
C THR A 370 2.85 6.23 -4.47
N ILE A 371 3.33 6.42 -3.24
CA ILE A 371 4.76 6.42 -2.89
C ILE A 371 5.44 5.08 -3.18
N ILE A 372 4.76 3.95 -3.01
CA ILE A 372 5.31 2.62 -3.36
C ILE A 372 5.78 2.59 -4.82
N TYR A 373 5.00 3.15 -5.74
CA TYR A 373 5.36 3.18 -7.17
C TYR A 373 6.46 4.21 -7.47
N ALA A 374 6.43 5.39 -6.85
CA ALA A 374 7.55 6.34 -6.94
C ALA A 374 8.85 5.76 -6.39
N PHE A 375 8.77 4.96 -5.33
CA PHE A 375 9.90 4.29 -4.73
C PHE A 375 10.49 3.25 -5.70
N PHE A 376 9.63 2.48 -6.40
CA PHE A 376 10.09 1.60 -7.46
C PHE A 376 10.71 2.34 -8.64
N LEU A 377 10.20 3.51 -9.02
CA LEU A 377 10.83 4.36 -10.03
C LEU A 377 12.24 4.80 -9.59
N LEU A 378 12.40 5.27 -8.35
CA LEU A 378 13.72 5.61 -7.79
C LEU A 378 14.67 4.41 -7.81
N CYS A 379 14.20 3.27 -7.35
CA CYS A 379 14.98 2.04 -7.34
C CYS A 379 15.35 1.58 -8.76
N ALA A 380 14.45 1.72 -9.72
CA ALA A 380 14.68 1.35 -11.12
C ALA A 380 15.85 2.12 -11.74
N GLY A 381 16.04 3.40 -11.39
CA GLY A 381 17.21 4.15 -11.85
C GLY A 381 18.53 3.73 -11.21
N CYS A 382 18.51 2.94 -10.14
CA CYS A 382 19.71 2.38 -9.51
C CYS A 382 20.07 1.00 -10.06
N ARG A 383 19.37 0.54 -11.11
CA ARG A 383 19.66 -0.74 -11.76
C ARG A 383 21.07 -0.73 -12.33
N ARG A 384 21.71 -1.90 -12.30
CA ARG A 384 22.89 -2.12 -13.11
C ARG A 384 22.43 -2.05 -14.56
N TYR A 385 22.70 -0.94 -15.24
CA TYR A 385 22.93 -1.04 -16.66
C TYR A 385 24.10 -2.02 -16.79
N ASN A 386 23.94 -3.06 -17.60
CA ASN A 386 25.11 -3.73 -18.16
C ASN A 386 25.84 -2.67 -18.97
N MET A 387 26.62 -1.82 -18.30
CA MET A 387 27.75 -1.18 -18.92
C MET A 387 28.62 -2.36 -19.32
N LYS A 388 28.55 -2.72 -20.59
CA LYS A 388 29.60 -3.54 -21.17
C LYS A 388 30.92 -2.85 -20.80
N PRO A 389 31.90 -3.59 -20.28
CA PRO A 389 33.21 -3.05 -19.96
C PRO A 389 33.81 -2.33 -21.16
#